data_AF-A0A942MWT0-F1
#
_entry.id   AF-A0A942MWT0-F1
#
_cell.length_a   1.000
_cell.length_b   1.000
_cell.length_c   1.000
_cell.angle_alpha   90.00
_cell.angle_beta   90.00
_cell.angle_gamma   90.00
#
_symmetry.space_group_name_H-M   'P 1'
#
loop_
_entity.id
_entity.type
_entity.pdbx_description
1 polymer ?
#
loop_
_entity_poly.entity_id
_entity_poly.type
_entity_poly.pdbx_seq_one_letter_code
_entity_poly.pdbx_strand_id
1 'polypeptide(L)'
;MNKSDFKINITEINSWLNLMPGGPGSFHLSGELEIHSDPESMINDISIKEIVVYTGKQLLYGFKPVFQYSRTEPDFSLNNKKIEVYQFFTEKGLEIREVLMGNNLINVELTLVIDDKELVEKLKDIEVTRAY
;
A
#
# COMPACT_ATOMS: atom_id res chain seq x y z
N MET A 1 -13.74 -19.99 15.46
CA MET A 1 -13.25 -18.69 14.96
C MET A 1 -11.90 -18.95 14.32
N ASN A 2 -11.81 -18.92 12.98
CA ASN A 2 -10.53 -19.01 12.29
C ASN A 2 -9.78 -17.71 12.52
N LYS A 3 -8.80 -17.74 13.42
CA LYS A 3 -7.80 -16.70 13.55
C LYS A 3 -6.95 -16.78 12.28
N SER A 4 -6.88 -15.71 11.49
CA SER A 4 -5.96 -15.69 10.36
C SER A 4 -4.54 -15.95 10.90
N ASP A 5 -3.82 -16.91 10.30
CA ASP A 5 -2.45 -17.28 10.70
C ASP A 5 -1.41 -16.17 10.41
N PHE A 6 -1.88 -15.06 9.83
CA PHE A 6 -1.09 -13.93 9.40
C PHE A 6 -1.64 -12.65 10.03
N LYS A 7 -0.74 -11.78 10.49
CA LYS A 7 -1.05 -10.40 10.84
C LYS A 7 -0.35 -9.48 9.84
N ILE A 8 -1.13 -8.67 9.13
CA ILE A 8 -0.62 -7.63 8.25
C ILE A 8 -0.45 -6.36 9.07
N ASN A 9 0.66 -5.65 8.81
CA ASN A 9 0.93 -4.35 9.41
C ASN A 9 1.43 -3.41 8.31
N ILE A 10 0.71 -2.34 8.02
CA ILE A 10 1.20 -1.29 7.12
C ILE A 10 2.17 -0.42 7.91
N THR A 11 3.46 -0.49 7.61
CA THR A 11 4.51 0.25 8.34
C THR A 11 4.67 1.67 7.83
N GLU A 12 4.42 1.88 6.54
CA GLU A 12 4.58 3.18 5.90
C GLU A 12 3.57 3.37 4.77
N ILE A 13 3.09 4.60 4.61
CA ILE A 13 2.35 5.02 3.43
C ILE A 13 2.69 6.47 3.11
N ASN A 14 3.08 6.70 1.86
CA ASN A 14 3.45 8.01 1.34
C ASN A 14 2.60 8.33 0.12
N SER A 15 2.14 9.58 0.04
CA SER A 15 1.44 10.06 -1.14
C SER A 15 1.89 11.47 -1.49
N TRP A 16 2.10 11.73 -2.78
CA TRP A 16 2.57 13.03 -3.22
C TRP A 16 2.11 13.38 -4.64
N LEU A 17 1.98 14.67 -4.87
CA LEU A 17 1.87 15.26 -6.19
C LEU A 17 3.27 15.67 -6.64
N ASN A 18 3.75 15.10 -7.74
CA ASN A 18 4.92 15.59 -8.46
C ASN A 18 4.46 16.68 -9.44
N LEU A 19 4.71 17.94 -9.10
CA LEU A 19 4.28 19.12 -9.85
C LEU A 19 5.45 19.64 -10.69
N MET A 20 5.62 19.15 -11.91
CA MET A 20 6.68 19.62 -12.80
C MET A 20 6.33 20.98 -13.44
N PRO A 21 7.24 21.97 -13.43
CA PRO A 21 7.06 23.21 -14.18
C PRO A 21 6.95 22.93 -15.69
N GLY A 22 5.83 23.32 -16.30
CA GLY A 22 5.62 23.21 -17.76
C GLY A 22 5.33 21.80 -18.28
N GLY A 23 5.21 20.79 -17.41
CA GLY A 23 4.82 19.42 -17.78
C GLY A 23 3.53 18.96 -17.07
N PRO A 24 2.93 17.83 -17.48
CA PRO A 24 1.84 17.26 -16.72
C PRO A 24 2.37 16.74 -15.39
N GLY A 25 1.83 17.27 -14.29
CA GLY A 25 2.10 16.73 -12.96
C GLY A 25 1.52 15.31 -12.81
N SER A 26 1.94 14.61 -11.76
CA SER A 26 1.43 13.26 -11.47
C SER A 26 1.24 13.01 -9.98
N PHE A 27 0.24 12.21 -9.65
CA PHE A 27 0.03 11.67 -8.31
C PHE A 27 0.76 10.34 -8.16
N HIS A 28 1.39 10.14 -7.02
CA HIS A 28 2.09 8.91 -6.67
C HIS A 28 1.66 8.44 -5.29
N LEU A 29 1.66 7.12 -5.12
CA LEU A 29 1.43 6.45 -3.85
C LEU A 29 2.48 5.35 -3.69
N SER A 30 3.08 5.28 -2.52
CA SER A 30 3.93 4.15 -2.13
C SER A 30 3.66 3.77 -0.69
N GLY A 31 4.14 2.60 -0.30
CA GLY A 31 4.12 2.17 1.08
C GLY A 31 4.86 0.87 1.29
N GLU A 32 4.91 0.50 2.57
CA GLU A 32 5.56 -0.72 3.04
C GLU A 32 4.59 -1.45 3.96
N LEU A 33 4.59 -2.78 3.86
CA LEU A 33 3.85 -3.65 4.74
C LEU A 33 4.70 -4.81 5.22
N GLU A 34 4.42 -5.21 6.46
CA GLU A 34 4.97 -6.38 7.10
C GLU A 34 3.90 -7.45 7.23
N ILE A 35 4.33 -8.69 7.08
CA ILE A 35 3.51 -9.87 7.33
C ILE A 35 4.16 -10.67 8.43
N HIS A 36 3.45 -10.73 9.55
CA HIS A 36 3.86 -11.46 10.73
C HIS A 36 3.16 -12.82 10.72
N SER A 37 3.94 -13.88 10.69
CA SER A 37 3.47 -15.26 10.66
C SER A 37 4.20 -16.14 11.67
N ASP A 38 3.63 -17.31 11.96
CA ASP A 38 4.34 -18.33 12.72
C ASP A 38 5.52 -18.86 11.89
N PRO A 39 6.64 -19.25 12.51
CA PRO A 39 7.85 -19.63 11.78
C PRO A 39 7.69 -20.89 10.90
N GLU A 40 6.71 -21.72 11.19
CA GLU A 40 6.36 -22.90 10.37
C GLU A 40 5.36 -22.59 9.25
N SER A 41 4.78 -21.37 9.22
CA SER A 41 3.85 -20.96 8.18
C SER A 41 4.60 -20.65 6.89
N MET A 42 4.11 -21.23 5.78
CA MET A 42 4.63 -20.98 4.44
C MET A 42 3.59 -20.22 3.63
N ILE A 43 3.96 -19.01 3.18
CA ILE A 43 3.18 -18.22 2.22
C ILE A 43 3.64 -18.64 0.83
N ASN A 44 2.75 -19.19 0.01
CA ASN A 44 3.10 -19.64 -1.34
C ASN A 44 2.94 -18.54 -2.36
N ASP A 45 1.85 -17.77 -2.22
CA ASP A 45 1.55 -16.66 -3.10
C ASP A 45 1.07 -15.45 -2.30
N ILE A 46 1.58 -14.30 -2.71
CA ILE A 46 1.15 -13.02 -2.19
C ILE A 46 1.18 -11.94 -3.25
N SER A 47 0.08 -11.19 -3.33
CA SER A 47 -0.01 -10.02 -4.18
C SER A 47 -0.94 -8.96 -3.60
N ILE A 48 -0.85 -7.74 -4.14
CA ILE A 48 -1.90 -6.74 -4.02
C ILE A 48 -2.75 -6.80 -5.28
N LYS A 49 -4.04 -7.10 -5.12
CA LYS A 49 -5.01 -7.14 -6.22
C LYS A 49 -5.29 -5.73 -6.73
N GLU A 50 -5.56 -4.81 -5.82
CA GLU A 50 -5.92 -3.42 -6.13
C GLU A 50 -5.64 -2.51 -4.93
N ILE A 51 -5.29 -1.26 -5.22
CA ILE A 51 -5.36 -0.13 -4.31
C ILE A 51 -6.42 0.83 -4.80
N VAL A 52 -7.33 1.21 -3.90
CA VAL A 52 -8.39 2.17 -4.18
C VAL A 52 -8.20 3.41 -3.32
N VAL A 53 -8.23 4.58 -3.95
CA VAL A 53 -7.99 5.87 -3.29
C VAL A 53 -9.25 6.72 -3.34
N TYR A 54 -9.62 7.27 -2.19
CA TYR A 54 -10.81 8.10 -2.02
C TYR A 54 -10.49 9.44 -1.38
N THR A 55 -11.33 10.43 -1.63
CA THR A 55 -11.43 11.63 -0.82
C THR A 55 -12.87 11.83 -0.36
N GLY A 56 -13.11 11.78 0.95
CA GLY A 56 -14.46 11.65 1.49
C GLY A 56 -15.18 10.42 0.92
N LYS A 57 -16.23 10.63 0.11
CA LYS A 57 -16.99 9.57 -0.58
C LYS A 57 -16.64 9.43 -2.07
N GLN A 58 -15.77 10.29 -2.60
CA GLN A 58 -15.42 10.29 -4.01
C GLN A 58 -14.25 9.34 -4.27
N LEU A 59 -14.46 8.40 -5.20
CA LEU A 59 -13.41 7.55 -5.76
C LEU A 59 -12.50 8.39 -6.67
N LEU A 60 -11.19 8.37 -6.43
CA LEU A 60 -10.19 9.08 -7.23
C LEU A 60 -9.47 8.14 -8.19
N TYR A 61 -9.01 7.01 -7.66
CA TYR A 61 -8.19 6.02 -8.36
C TYR A 61 -8.54 4.61 -7.92
N GLY A 62 -8.47 3.67 -8.85
CA GLY A 62 -8.33 2.24 -8.62
C GLY A 62 -7.21 1.75 -9.52
N PHE A 63 -6.19 1.10 -8.96
CA PHE A 63 -5.04 0.64 -9.71
C PHE A 63 -4.38 -0.58 -9.07
N LYS A 64 -3.74 -1.40 -9.90
CA LYS A 64 -2.85 -2.47 -9.43
C LYS A 64 -1.45 -1.88 -9.22
N PRO A 65 -0.88 -1.92 -8.00
CA PRO A 65 0.44 -1.38 -7.75
C PRO A 65 1.52 -2.36 -8.26
N VAL A 66 2.75 -1.87 -8.39
CA VAL A 66 3.92 -2.74 -8.32
C VAL A 66 4.01 -3.22 -6.87
N PHE A 67 4.25 -4.52 -6.69
CA PHE A 67 4.39 -5.15 -5.39
C PHE A 67 5.61 -6.06 -5.40
N GLN A 68 6.54 -5.83 -4.48
CA GLN A 68 7.81 -6.56 -4.46
C GLN A 68 8.30 -6.78 -3.03
N TYR A 69 9.05 -7.87 -2.86
CA TYR A 69 9.73 -8.16 -1.61
C TYR A 69 10.84 -7.13 -1.36
N SER A 70 10.85 -6.53 -0.18
CA SER A 70 11.69 -5.36 0.14
C SER A 70 13.10 -5.71 0.60
N ARG A 71 13.32 -6.93 1.11
CA ARG A 71 14.60 -7.37 1.70
C ARG A 71 15.15 -8.58 0.96
N THR A 72 16.39 -8.95 1.22
CA THR A 72 16.96 -10.21 0.71
C THR A 72 16.61 -11.40 1.59
N GLU A 73 16.34 -11.20 2.89
CA GLU A 73 16.07 -12.27 3.86
C GLU A 73 14.97 -11.88 4.87
N PRO A 74 14.15 -12.83 5.36
CA PRO A 74 13.15 -12.58 6.40
C PRO A 74 13.83 -12.18 7.72
N ASP A 75 13.24 -11.22 8.44
CA ASP A 75 13.70 -10.85 9.78
C ASP A 75 12.98 -11.74 10.80
N PHE A 76 13.71 -12.32 11.74
CA PHE A 76 13.14 -13.09 12.83
C PHE A 76 13.10 -12.22 14.08
N SER A 77 11.89 -11.85 14.50
CA SER A 77 11.71 -11.08 15.74
C SER A 77 12.08 -11.91 16.97
N LEU A 78 12.33 -11.21 18.10
CA LEU A 78 12.62 -11.77 19.43
C LEU A 78 11.61 -12.84 19.92
N ASN A 79 10.43 -12.94 19.30
CA ASN A 79 9.37 -13.90 19.64
C ASN A 79 9.27 -15.06 18.64
N ASN A 80 10.32 -15.35 17.86
CA ASN A 80 10.35 -16.37 16.80
C ASN A 80 9.30 -16.20 15.70
N LYS A 81 8.72 -15.00 15.54
CA LYS A 81 7.82 -14.75 14.41
C LYS A 81 8.63 -14.42 13.17
N LYS A 82 8.24 -15.03 12.05
CA LYS A 82 8.74 -14.71 10.71
C LYS A 82 8.10 -13.40 10.27
N ILE A 83 8.93 -12.42 9.91
CA ILE A 83 8.51 -11.12 9.37
C ILE A 83 8.99 -11.01 7.93
N GLU A 84 8.03 -10.90 7.02
CA GLU A 84 8.28 -10.63 5.60
C GLU A 84 7.88 -9.20 5.27
N VAL A 85 8.78 -8.44 4.65
CA VAL A 85 8.60 -7.02 4.35
C VAL A 85 8.42 -6.84 2.85
N TYR A 86 7.36 -6.15 2.46
CA TYR A 86 7.04 -5.87 1.07
C TYR A 86 6.83 -4.38 0.85
N GLN A 87 7.23 -3.91 -0.32
CA GLN A 87 6.98 -2.56 -0.79
C GLN A 87 5.96 -2.57 -1.92
N PHE A 88 5.14 -1.52 -1.96
CA PHE A 88 4.25 -1.26 -3.06
C PHE A 88 4.34 0.18 -3.53
N PHE A 89 4.11 0.40 -4.82
CA PHE A 89 4.11 1.73 -5.40
C PHE A 89 3.35 1.79 -6.73
N THR A 90 2.95 3.00 -7.11
CA THR A 90 2.45 3.30 -8.46
C THR A 90 3.58 3.09 -9.49
N GLU A 91 3.41 2.18 -10.45
CA GLU A 91 4.41 1.91 -11.50
C GLU A 91 4.75 3.17 -12.31
N LYS A 92 3.70 3.93 -12.63
CA LYS A 92 3.77 5.22 -13.32
C LYS A 92 2.89 6.19 -12.54
N GLY A 93 3.28 7.46 -12.55
CA GLY A 93 2.47 8.51 -11.95
C GLY A 93 1.07 8.56 -12.55
N LEU A 94 0.07 8.69 -11.69
CA LEU A 94 -1.34 8.80 -12.08
C LEU A 94 -1.68 10.25 -12.43
N GLU A 95 -2.65 10.45 -13.33
CA GLU A 95 -3.14 11.78 -13.65
C GLU A 95 -3.70 12.49 -12.41
N ILE A 96 -3.28 13.73 -12.17
CA ILE A 96 -3.75 14.50 -11.01
C ILE A 96 -5.25 14.80 -11.16
N ARG A 97 -6.05 14.41 -10.16
CA ARG A 97 -7.44 14.85 -10.03
C ARG A 97 -7.47 16.23 -9.37
N GLU A 98 -8.20 17.20 -9.94
CA GLU A 98 -8.27 18.58 -9.42
C GLU A 98 -8.63 18.67 -7.93
N VAL A 99 -9.45 17.74 -7.43
CA VAL A 99 -9.82 17.67 -6.01
C VAL A 99 -8.61 17.53 -5.07
N LEU A 100 -7.51 16.92 -5.52
CA LEU A 100 -6.26 16.80 -4.76
C LEU A 100 -5.48 18.11 -4.65
N MET A 101 -5.79 19.10 -5.49
CA MET A 101 -5.17 20.43 -5.41
C MET A 101 -5.73 21.22 -4.22
N GLY A 102 -7.00 21.01 -3.89
CA GLY A 102 -7.70 21.68 -2.79
C GLY A 102 -7.80 20.85 -1.50
N ASN A 103 -7.77 19.51 -1.60
CA ASN A 103 -7.79 18.60 -0.46
C ASN A 103 -6.50 17.79 -0.39
N ASN A 104 -5.80 17.87 0.74
CA ASN A 104 -4.57 17.13 0.99
C ASN A 104 -4.77 15.83 1.79
N LEU A 105 -6.00 15.39 2.04
CA LEU A 105 -6.27 14.12 2.74
C LEU A 105 -6.99 13.13 1.83
N ILE A 106 -6.46 11.91 1.81
CA ILE A 106 -7.04 10.75 1.11
C ILE A 106 -7.23 9.56 2.06
N ASN A 107 -8.16 8.69 1.69
CA ASN A 107 -8.30 7.37 2.28
C ASN A 107 -7.83 6.33 1.26
N VAL A 108 -7.23 5.26 1.74
CA VAL A 108 -6.67 4.20 0.90
C VAL A 108 -7.23 2.85 1.34
N GLU A 109 -7.71 2.06 0.39
CA GLU A 109 -8.13 0.68 0.59
C GLU A 109 -7.19 -0.23 -0.20
N LEU A 110 -6.47 -1.11 0.51
CA LEU A 110 -5.61 -2.13 -0.09
C LEU A 110 -6.30 -3.48 -0.03
N THR A 111 -6.45 -4.13 -1.18
CA THR A 111 -6.90 -5.52 -1.25
C THR A 111 -5.71 -6.43 -1.48
N LEU A 112 -5.27 -7.13 -0.42
CA LEU A 112 -4.23 -8.16 -0.47
C LEU A 112 -4.84 -9.52 -0.79
N VAL A 113 -4.08 -10.35 -1.50
CA VAL A 113 -4.38 -11.77 -1.72
C VAL A 113 -3.21 -12.57 -1.15
N ILE A 114 -3.49 -13.44 -0.18
CA ILE A 114 -2.50 -14.35 0.43
C ILE A 114 -3.08 -15.77 0.36
N ASP A 115 -2.43 -16.68 -0.36
CA ASP A 115 -2.90 -18.07 -0.56
C ASP A 115 -4.41 -18.15 -0.87
N ASP A 116 -4.85 -17.41 -1.90
CA ASP A 116 -6.26 -17.28 -2.36
C ASP A 116 -7.24 -16.59 -1.38
N LYS A 117 -6.77 -16.06 -0.25
CA LYS A 117 -7.60 -15.29 0.69
C LYS A 117 -7.45 -13.80 0.48
N GLU A 118 -8.59 -13.12 0.33
CA GLU A 118 -8.64 -11.66 0.24
C GLU A 118 -8.67 -11.01 1.63
N LEU A 119 -7.80 -10.02 1.84
CA LEU A 119 -7.69 -9.21 3.04
C LEU A 119 -7.76 -7.73 2.62
N VAL A 120 -8.64 -6.97 3.28
CA VAL A 120 -8.86 -5.56 2.96
C VAL A 120 -8.39 -4.68 4.11
N GLU A 121 -7.34 -3.91 3.86
CA GLU A 121 -6.81 -2.92 4.81
C GLU A 121 -7.29 -1.52 4.43
N LYS A 122 -7.77 -0.77 5.43
CA LYS A 122 -8.33 0.57 5.25
C LYS A 122 -7.55 1.59 6.05
N LEU A 123 -6.90 2.49 5.33
CA LEU A 123 -6.11 3.58 5.86
C LEU A 123 -6.87 4.88 5.63
N LYS A 124 -6.87 5.76 6.63
CA LYS A 124 -7.61 7.01 6.61
C LYS A 124 -6.70 8.20 6.83
N ASP A 125 -7.13 9.34 6.30
CA ASP A 125 -6.52 10.65 6.53
C ASP A 125 -5.02 10.66 6.20
N ILE A 126 -4.65 10.01 5.08
CA ILE A 126 -3.29 10.01 4.55
C ILE A 126 -3.02 11.34 3.86
N GLU A 127 -1.94 12.00 4.27
CA GLU A 127 -1.56 13.29 3.71
C GLU A 127 -0.97 13.15 2.31
N VAL A 128 -1.43 14.02 1.40
CA VAL A 128 -0.92 14.22 0.06
C VAL A 128 0.03 15.40 0.08
N THR A 129 1.32 15.08 0.02
CA THR A 129 2.38 16.09 -0.03
C THR A 129 2.58 16.63 -1.44
N ARG A 130 3.35 17.73 -1.57
CA ARG A 130 3.67 18.33 -2.88
C ARG A 130 5.19 18.34 -3.07
N ALA A 131 5.64 17.78 -4.17
CA ALA A 131 7.02 17.85 -4.66
C ALA A 131 7.06 18.75 -5.90
N TYR A 132 8.05 19.65 -5.97
CA TYR A 132 8.25 20.62 -7.04
C TYR A 132 9.59 20.37 -7.74
#